data_AF-A0A1Y4TMF3-F1
#
_entry.id   AF-A0A1Y4TMF3-F1
#
_cell.length_a   1.000
_cell.length_b   1.000
_cell.length_c   1.000
_cell.angle_alpha   90.00
_cell.angle_beta   90.00
_cell.angle_gamma   90.00
#
_symmetry.space_group_name_H-M   'P 1'
#
loop_
_entity.id
_entity.type
_entity.pdbx_description
1 polymer ?
#
loop_
_entity_poly.entity_id
_entity_poly.type
_entity_poly.pdbx_seq_one_letter_code
_entity_poly.pdbx_strand_id
1 'polypeptide(L)'
;MAHSHNDFPISGYWGRQKVHHNTNRNKMQYDARYMLKNPATKKVYTNAQILTDLTRRKKEYPGLALLLEPWIAEITSRAQKNPDAEFSLHCSDSTEERALARLKKMRWNELETLAQLLYRPLYERNLKYGDVTVRDFVTYQANTLYAGETPTTRTRLIGSLKNYILPEIGESKLNTLDAGRQKKALETVNKKLSVGKTTRNTIMRAYRGLILAFESSGWTGCSAGLRLVDLLKGPTDPNNAIIRSCRVAHLDDTQRTALFQLLSDSAHLYDLFWIALLYSGMDPADIAGQTYGDIEELTMQDGSCCYTVLISHRVRKLSDRYSTLQATNENFPIYKFRRLVLTPWAGQVLLRRLEQLRGLGFSTDQIREMRLSAEKPGDAIVGPDELAKRLRPLLQQAGIPDISPTRTDKKGRAYRQVIKEDINLLLRDVRHLAKQCGADDVMLHTMFGEQWSDTDEEAYLDLLGDSYAVARWQRLRRWSPLAPTPLSTTGKGCLAGYTHVPARHILQVINSTGHPVTLTLRAPYALSAYWARNEKERNAS
;
A
#
# COMPACT_ATOMS: atom_id res chain seq x y z
N MET A 1 -0.20 -49.68 -8.54
CA MET A 1 0.80 -50.43 -7.73
C MET A 1 0.66 -49.98 -6.28
N ALA A 2 0.47 -50.90 -5.35
CA ALA A 2 0.12 -50.58 -3.97
C ALA A 2 1.34 -50.01 -3.21
N HIS A 3 1.17 -48.83 -2.63
CA HIS A 3 2.12 -48.29 -1.66
C HIS A 3 2.04 -49.11 -0.37
N SER A 4 3.17 -49.39 0.27
CA SER A 4 3.15 -50.00 1.60
C SER A 4 2.47 -49.03 2.57
N HIS A 5 1.69 -49.55 3.51
CA HIS A 5 1.10 -48.78 4.62
C HIS A 5 2.16 -47.96 5.40
N ASN A 6 3.42 -48.37 5.30
CA ASN A 6 4.55 -47.79 6.01
C ASN A 6 5.30 -46.72 5.20
N ASP A 7 4.90 -46.43 3.96
CA ASP A 7 5.51 -45.39 3.14
C ASP A 7 4.80 -44.04 3.39
N PHE A 8 5.55 -42.94 3.40
CA PHE A 8 5.00 -41.59 3.62
C PHE A 8 5.59 -40.57 2.62
N PRO A 9 4.85 -39.51 2.26
CA PRO A 9 5.35 -38.47 1.35
C PRO A 9 6.39 -37.57 2.03
N ILE A 10 7.48 -37.24 1.34
CA ILE A 10 8.49 -36.28 1.78
C ILE A 10 9.18 -35.61 0.58
N SER A 11 9.17 -34.26 0.56
CA SER A 11 9.84 -33.42 -0.45
C SER A 11 9.57 -33.84 -1.91
N GLY A 12 8.31 -34.17 -2.24
CA GLY A 12 7.87 -34.65 -3.56
C GLY A 12 8.09 -36.13 -3.85
N TYR A 13 8.66 -36.90 -2.92
CA TYR A 13 8.96 -38.33 -3.06
C TYR A 13 8.53 -39.10 -1.81
N TRP A 14 9.17 -40.24 -1.54
CA TRP A 14 8.72 -41.19 -0.54
C TRP A 14 9.81 -41.53 0.48
N GLY A 15 9.43 -41.50 1.74
CA GLY A 15 10.13 -42.13 2.84
C GLY A 15 9.45 -43.44 3.25
N ARG A 16 10.09 -44.18 4.14
CA ARG A 16 9.53 -45.35 4.82
C ARG A 16 9.73 -45.22 6.31
N GLN A 17 8.69 -45.55 7.06
CA GLN A 17 8.70 -45.61 8.51
C GLN A 17 8.67 -47.08 8.95
N LYS A 18 9.51 -47.46 9.91
CA LYS A 18 9.45 -48.78 10.56
C LYS A 18 9.53 -48.59 12.06
N VAL A 19 8.80 -49.40 12.82
CA VAL A 19 8.95 -49.51 14.27
C VAL A 19 9.39 -50.93 14.57
N HIS A 20 10.44 -51.06 15.37
CA HIS A 20 10.93 -52.35 15.82
C HIS A 20 10.78 -52.43 17.33
N HIS A 21 10.16 -53.50 17.82
CA HIS A 21 10.09 -53.78 19.25
C HIS A 21 11.37 -54.49 19.69
N ASN A 22 12.15 -53.85 20.57
CA ASN A 22 13.41 -54.43 21.06
C ASN A 22 13.19 -55.06 22.43
N THR A 23 13.24 -56.39 22.49
CA THR A 23 12.99 -57.18 23.72
C THR A 23 14.24 -57.44 24.56
N ASN A 24 15.37 -56.79 24.27
CA ASN A 24 16.60 -57.06 25.02
C ASN A 24 16.75 -56.18 26.28
N ARG A 25 16.63 -56.85 27.44
CA ARG A 25 16.95 -56.44 28.83
C ARG A 25 16.01 -55.41 29.50
N ASN A 26 15.16 -55.91 30.41
CA ASN A 26 14.48 -55.25 31.55
C ASN A 26 13.71 -53.93 31.32
N LYS A 27 13.63 -53.41 30.09
CA LYS A 27 12.76 -52.28 29.73
C LYS A 27 12.17 -52.53 28.34
N MET A 28 10.85 -52.53 28.23
CA MET A 28 10.18 -52.52 26.92
C MET A 28 10.58 -51.23 26.18
N GLN A 29 11.20 -51.37 25.01
CA GLN A 29 11.65 -50.24 24.21
C GLN A 29 11.29 -50.45 22.74
N TYR A 30 10.70 -49.43 22.14
CA TYR A 30 10.33 -49.38 20.73
C TYR A 30 11.32 -48.47 19.99
N ASP A 31 11.89 -48.95 18.90
CA ASP A 31 12.81 -48.21 18.04
C ASP A 31 12.11 -47.81 16.74
N ALA A 32 11.82 -46.52 16.60
CA ALA A 32 11.19 -45.93 15.43
C ALA A 32 12.25 -45.43 14.46
N ARG A 33 12.10 -45.74 13.16
CA ARG A 33 13.05 -45.38 12.11
C ARG A 33 12.38 -44.66 10.94
N TYR A 34 13.03 -43.60 10.47
CA TYR A 34 12.78 -43.00 9.17
C TYR A 34 13.88 -43.36 8.18
N MET A 35 13.46 -43.73 6.97
CA MET A 35 14.33 -44.07 5.84
C MET A 35 13.85 -43.32 4.59
N LEU A 36 14.76 -43.03 3.67
CA LEU A 36 14.44 -42.43 2.37
C LEU A 36 14.42 -43.50 1.28
N LYS A 37 13.47 -43.43 0.35
CA LYS A 37 13.40 -44.37 -0.78
C LYS A 37 14.05 -43.78 -2.02
N ASN A 38 14.91 -44.56 -2.66
CA ASN A 38 15.50 -44.21 -3.94
C ASN A 38 14.42 -44.15 -5.04
N PRO A 39 14.20 -42.99 -5.69
CA PRO A 39 13.15 -42.84 -6.70
C PRO A 39 13.36 -43.70 -7.94
N ALA A 40 14.61 -44.08 -8.25
CA ALA A 40 14.95 -44.94 -9.38
C ALA A 40 14.70 -46.42 -9.07
N THR A 41 15.18 -46.92 -7.92
CA THR A 41 15.09 -48.36 -7.57
C THR A 41 13.84 -48.71 -6.77
N LYS A 42 13.12 -47.71 -6.24
CA LYS A 42 11.98 -47.83 -5.31
C LYS A 42 12.29 -48.52 -3.98
N LYS A 43 13.55 -48.89 -3.72
CA LYS A 43 14.04 -49.47 -2.46
C LYS A 43 14.51 -48.37 -1.51
N VAL A 44 14.71 -48.72 -0.23
CA VAL A 44 15.35 -47.82 0.73
C VAL A 44 16.79 -47.56 0.30
N TYR A 45 17.24 -46.32 0.41
CA TYR A 45 18.63 -45.94 0.14
C TYR A 45 19.59 -46.66 1.10
N THR A 46 20.72 -47.15 0.58
CA THR A 46 21.85 -47.56 1.42
C THR A 46 22.78 -46.38 1.71
N ASN A 47 23.64 -46.51 2.73
CA ASN A 47 24.62 -45.48 3.06
C ASN A 47 25.53 -45.13 1.86
N ALA A 48 26.01 -46.14 1.12
CA ALA A 48 26.84 -45.94 -0.06
C ALA A 48 26.10 -45.19 -1.19
N GLN A 49 24.81 -45.49 -1.39
CA GLN A 49 24.00 -44.82 -2.40
C GLN A 49 23.75 -43.34 -2.05
N ILE A 50 23.44 -43.02 -0.79
CA ILE A 50 23.29 -41.62 -0.35
C ILE A 50 24.59 -40.86 -0.53
N LEU A 51 25.73 -41.44 -0.11
CA LEU A 51 27.03 -40.79 -0.25
C LEU A 51 27.35 -40.44 -1.70
N THR A 52 27.12 -41.40 -2.60
CA THR A 52 27.33 -41.24 -4.04
C THR A 52 26.45 -40.12 -4.60
N ASP A 53 25.16 -40.14 -4.25
CA ASP A 53 24.21 -39.13 -4.72
C ASP A 53 24.56 -37.74 -4.17
N LEU A 54 24.84 -37.59 -2.86
CA LEU A 54 25.21 -36.30 -2.27
C LEU A 54 26.53 -35.75 -2.84
N THR A 55 27.53 -36.60 -3.06
CA THR A 55 28.81 -36.19 -3.65
C THR A 55 28.60 -35.68 -5.08
N ARG A 56 27.73 -36.33 -5.85
CA ARG A 56 27.30 -35.84 -7.16
C ARG A 56 26.56 -34.50 -7.06
N ARG A 57 25.62 -34.35 -6.11
CA ARG A 57 24.90 -33.08 -5.89
C ARG A 57 25.83 -31.93 -5.53
N LYS A 58 26.91 -32.18 -4.80
CA LYS A 58 27.91 -31.15 -4.47
C LYS A 58 28.57 -30.58 -5.73
N LYS A 59 28.81 -31.43 -6.75
CA LYS A 59 29.37 -31.01 -8.05
C LYS A 59 28.33 -30.27 -8.89
N GLU A 60 27.08 -30.76 -8.92
CA GLU A 60 25.99 -30.18 -9.70
C GLU A 60 25.48 -28.85 -9.14
N TYR A 61 25.52 -28.67 -7.82
CA TYR A 61 25.00 -27.49 -7.12
C TYR A 61 26.04 -26.88 -6.15
N PRO A 62 27.08 -26.19 -6.67
CA PRO A 62 28.13 -25.61 -5.82
C PRO A 62 27.60 -24.65 -4.74
N GLY A 63 26.55 -23.90 -5.04
CA GLY A 63 25.91 -22.99 -4.08
C GLY A 63 25.24 -23.67 -2.87
N LEU A 64 25.08 -25.00 -2.88
CA LEU A 64 24.55 -25.78 -1.76
C LEU A 64 25.66 -26.52 -0.98
N ALA A 65 26.93 -26.29 -1.28
CA ALA A 65 28.05 -27.00 -0.66
C ALA A 65 27.99 -26.97 0.88
N LEU A 66 27.69 -25.80 1.47
CA LEU A 66 27.58 -25.62 2.92
C LEU A 66 26.50 -26.51 3.58
N LEU A 67 25.44 -26.86 2.84
CA LEU A 67 24.39 -27.76 3.33
C LEU A 67 24.71 -29.24 3.07
N LEU A 68 25.48 -29.52 2.01
CA LEU A 68 25.84 -30.88 1.59
C LEU A 68 27.02 -31.46 2.38
N GLU A 69 28.01 -30.64 2.73
CA GLU A 69 29.25 -31.09 3.39
C GLU A 69 29.04 -31.79 4.74
N PRO A 70 28.21 -31.27 5.67
CA PRO A 70 27.95 -31.97 6.93
C PRO A 70 27.35 -33.36 6.72
N TRP A 71 26.40 -33.47 5.79
CA TRP A 71 25.79 -34.76 5.43
C TRP A 71 26.78 -35.70 4.77
N ILE A 72 27.62 -35.22 3.85
CA ILE A 72 28.64 -36.05 3.19
C ILE A 72 29.61 -36.60 4.25
N ALA A 73 30.08 -35.77 5.19
CA ALA A 73 30.98 -36.20 6.26
C ALA A 73 30.34 -37.28 7.16
N GLU A 74 29.10 -37.05 7.61
CA GLU A 74 28.38 -38.01 8.44
C GLU A 74 28.15 -39.35 7.72
N ILE A 75 27.64 -39.30 6.49
CA ILE A 75 27.33 -40.51 5.71
C ILE A 75 28.61 -41.24 5.30
N THR A 76 29.73 -40.55 5.08
CA THR A 76 31.04 -41.18 4.82
C THR A 76 31.43 -42.12 5.96
N SER A 77 31.32 -41.65 7.22
CA SER A 77 31.61 -42.47 8.40
C SER A 77 30.71 -43.71 8.47
N ARG A 78 29.42 -43.56 8.13
CA ARG A 78 28.47 -44.69 8.10
C ARG A 78 28.76 -45.68 6.97
N ALA A 79 29.06 -45.18 5.77
CA ALA A 79 29.34 -45.99 4.59
C ALA A 79 30.65 -46.78 4.72
N GLN A 80 31.67 -46.22 5.39
CA GLN A 80 32.91 -46.94 5.69
C GLN A 80 32.68 -48.14 6.63
N LYS A 81 31.75 -48.04 7.58
CA LYS A 81 31.43 -49.12 8.51
C LYS A 81 30.55 -50.20 7.89
N ASN A 82 29.51 -49.81 7.17
CA ASN A 82 28.62 -50.73 6.48
C ASN A 82 27.96 -50.03 5.26
N PRO A 83 28.52 -50.21 4.05
CA PRO A 83 28.08 -49.51 2.86
C PRO A 83 26.67 -49.92 2.40
N ASP A 84 26.32 -51.20 2.57
CA ASP A 84 25.06 -51.79 2.08
C ASP A 84 23.91 -51.71 3.10
N ALA A 85 24.17 -51.22 4.31
CA ALA A 85 23.12 -50.99 5.29
C ALA A 85 22.11 -49.93 4.83
N GLU A 86 20.82 -50.19 5.07
CA GLU A 86 19.73 -49.22 4.88
C GLU A 86 20.01 -47.96 5.71
N PHE A 87 20.05 -46.80 5.06
CA PHE A 87 20.15 -45.52 5.76
C PHE A 87 18.90 -45.31 6.60
N SER A 88 19.10 -45.03 7.89
CA SER A 88 18.01 -44.67 8.79
C SER A 88 18.40 -43.61 9.81
N LEU A 89 17.42 -42.78 10.14
CA LEU A 89 17.40 -41.98 11.36
C LEU A 89 16.46 -42.67 12.34
N HIS A 90 16.89 -42.86 13.57
CA HIS A 90 16.10 -43.61 14.55
C HIS A 90 16.06 -42.91 15.91
N CYS A 91 15.00 -43.19 16.66
CA CYS A 91 14.77 -42.76 18.02
C CYS A 91 14.01 -43.85 18.74
N SER A 92 14.31 -44.05 20.02
CA SER A 92 13.70 -45.10 20.80
C SER A 92 13.03 -44.55 22.05
N ASP A 93 11.90 -45.15 22.45
CA ASP A 93 11.15 -44.75 23.65
C ASP A 93 10.38 -45.95 24.24
N SER A 94 9.70 -45.75 25.39
CA SER A 94 9.05 -46.83 26.14
C SER A 94 7.79 -47.39 25.46
N THR A 95 7.16 -46.62 24.57
CA THR A 95 5.99 -47.04 23.77
C THR A 95 6.18 -46.65 22.31
N GLU A 96 5.49 -47.37 21.42
CA GLU A 96 5.51 -47.10 19.97
C GLU A 96 5.10 -45.64 19.65
N GLU A 97 3.98 -45.18 20.21
CA GLU A 97 3.48 -43.80 19.98
C GLU A 97 4.49 -42.74 20.43
N ARG A 98 5.14 -42.94 21.58
CA ARG A 98 6.16 -42.01 22.09
C ARG A 98 7.41 -42.03 21.23
N ALA A 99 7.85 -43.21 20.79
CA ALA A 99 9.00 -43.33 19.89
C ALA A 99 8.73 -42.62 18.55
N LEU A 100 7.53 -42.76 17.99
CA LEU A 100 7.11 -42.08 16.76
C LEU A 100 6.99 -40.56 16.94
N ALA A 101 6.35 -40.09 18.01
CA ALA A 101 6.23 -38.67 18.31
C ALA A 101 7.61 -38.03 18.52
N ARG A 102 8.51 -38.72 19.22
CA ARG A 102 9.88 -38.27 19.46
C ARG A 102 10.71 -38.26 18.18
N LEU A 103 10.62 -39.29 17.35
CA LEU A 103 11.27 -39.36 16.05
C LEU A 103 10.83 -38.18 15.16
N LYS A 104 9.53 -37.93 15.06
CA LYS A 104 8.98 -36.80 14.30
C LYS A 104 9.49 -35.46 14.84
N LYS A 105 9.48 -35.26 16.16
CA LYS A 105 9.94 -34.02 16.79
C LYS A 105 11.43 -33.76 16.58
N MET A 106 12.28 -34.78 16.68
CA MET A 106 13.73 -34.60 16.69
C MET A 106 14.38 -34.74 15.30
N ARG A 107 13.85 -35.60 14.43
CA ARG A 107 14.54 -36.03 13.20
C ARG A 107 13.84 -35.64 11.89
N TRP A 108 12.60 -35.12 11.94
CA TRP A 108 11.86 -34.80 10.71
C TRP A 108 12.54 -33.71 9.87
N ASN A 109 12.95 -32.61 10.49
CA ASN A 109 13.61 -31.51 9.77
C ASN A 109 14.95 -31.93 9.16
N GLU A 110 15.71 -32.77 9.87
CA GLU A 110 16.96 -33.35 9.36
C GLU A 110 16.69 -34.22 8.13
N LEU A 111 15.69 -35.11 8.22
CA LEU A 111 15.28 -35.98 7.13
C LEU A 111 14.78 -35.19 5.91
N GLU A 112 13.97 -34.15 6.12
CA GLU A 112 13.43 -33.30 5.06
C GLU A 112 14.54 -32.51 4.35
N THR A 113 15.52 -31.99 5.10
CA THR A 113 16.69 -31.31 4.52
C THR A 113 17.51 -32.26 3.66
N LEU A 114 17.79 -33.47 4.16
CA LEU A 114 18.49 -34.49 3.38
C LEU A 114 17.72 -34.90 2.12
N ALA A 115 16.40 -35.09 2.24
CA ALA A 115 15.52 -35.43 1.13
C ALA A 115 15.53 -34.33 0.04
N GLN A 116 15.43 -33.05 0.43
CA GLN A 116 15.51 -31.93 -0.51
C GLN A 116 16.84 -31.91 -1.28
N LEU A 117 17.95 -32.20 -0.63
CA LEU A 117 19.28 -32.23 -1.26
C LEU A 117 19.39 -33.40 -2.25
N LEU A 118 18.95 -34.60 -1.85
CA LEU A 118 19.00 -35.80 -2.70
C LEU A 118 18.10 -35.68 -3.93
N TYR A 119 16.87 -35.21 -3.74
CA TYR A 119 15.83 -35.20 -4.76
C TYR A 119 15.81 -33.95 -5.64
N ARG A 120 16.68 -32.96 -5.38
CA ARG A 120 16.69 -31.66 -6.07
C ARG A 120 16.57 -31.71 -7.60
N PRO A 121 17.36 -32.47 -8.37
CA PRO A 121 17.20 -32.46 -9.83
C PRO A 121 15.94 -33.17 -10.31
N LEU A 122 15.40 -34.12 -9.53
CA LEU A 122 14.10 -34.69 -9.87
C LEU A 122 12.99 -33.64 -9.63
N TYR A 123 13.09 -32.86 -8.55
CA TYR A 123 12.23 -31.70 -8.31
C TYR A 123 12.34 -30.67 -9.45
N GLU A 124 13.56 -30.25 -9.83
CA GLU A 124 13.78 -29.26 -10.90
C GLU A 124 13.25 -29.76 -12.25
N ARG A 125 13.45 -31.05 -12.56
CA ARG A 125 12.89 -31.67 -13.75
C ARG A 125 11.36 -31.64 -13.71
N ASN A 126 10.75 -32.01 -12.59
CA ASN A 126 9.30 -32.05 -12.46
C ASN A 126 8.68 -30.64 -12.46
N LEU A 127 9.40 -29.64 -11.92
CA LEU A 127 8.98 -28.24 -11.90
C LEU A 127 8.80 -27.69 -13.32
N LYS A 128 9.69 -28.04 -14.25
CA LYS A 128 9.57 -27.66 -15.68
C LYS A 128 8.24 -28.10 -16.32
N TYR A 129 7.66 -29.20 -15.86
CA TYR A 129 6.38 -29.72 -16.34
C TYR A 129 5.20 -29.41 -15.41
N GLY A 130 5.43 -28.61 -14.37
CA GLY A 130 4.44 -28.31 -13.34
C GLY A 130 3.96 -29.52 -12.55
N ASP A 131 4.72 -30.63 -12.56
CA ASP A 131 4.36 -31.90 -11.89
C ASP A 131 4.70 -31.90 -10.38
N VAL A 132 5.02 -30.73 -9.84
CA VAL A 132 5.35 -30.48 -8.44
C VAL A 132 4.11 -29.95 -7.73
N THR A 133 3.88 -30.38 -6.49
CA THR A 133 2.79 -29.82 -5.68
C THR A 133 3.13 -28.43 -5.16
N VAL A 134 2.13 -27.58 -4.91
CA VAL A 134 2.36 -26.24 -4.33
C VAL A 134 3.13 -26.34 -3.00
N ARG A 135 2.82 -27.34 -2.17
CA ARG A 135 3.50 -27.57 -0.89
C ARG A 135 4.98 -27.90 -1.10
N ASP A 136 5.28 -28.83 -1.99
CA ASP A 136 6.67 -29.19 -2.29
C ASP A 136 7.42 -27.97 -2.83
N PHE A 137 6.81 -27.18 -3.73
CA PHE A 137 7.41 -25.94 -4.22
C PHE A 137 7.80 -24.99 -3.08
N VAL A 138 6.86 -24.71 -2.16
CA VAL A 138 7.11 -23.82 -1.01
C VAL A 138 8.20 -24.39 -0.10
N THR A 139 8.24 -25.70 0.09
CA THR A 139 9.26 -26.38 0.88
C THR A 139 10.65 -26.20 0.28
N TYR A 140 10.82 -26.37 -1.04
CA TYR A 140 12.11 -26.15 -1.72
C TYR A 140 12.52 -24.67 -1.80
N GLN A 141 11.55 -23.75 -1.83
CA GLN A 141 11.77 -22.30 -1.91
C GLN A 141 11.71 -21.60 -0.54
N ALA A 142 11.65 -22.32 0.59
CA ALA A 142 11.41 -21.72 1.90
C ALA A 142 12.42 -20.61 2.26
N ASN A 143 13.66 -20.75 1.79
CA ASN A 143 14.76 -19.82 2.06
C ASN A 143 14.81 -18.60 1.12
N THR A 144 14.14 -18.65 -0.03
CA THR A 144 14.15 -17.63 -1.08
C THR A 144 12.78 -16.94 -1.23
N LEU A 145 11.71 -17.59 -0.78
CA LEU A 145 10.36 -17.04 -0.84
C LEU A 145 10.27 -15.78 0.03
N TYR A 146 9.85 -14.68 -0.60
CA TYR A 146 9.78 -13.34 -0.01
C TYR A 146 11.14 -12.81 0.48
N ALA A 147 12.26 -13.19 -0.16
CA ALA A 147 13.60 -12.74 0.27
C ALA A 147 13.80 -11.21 0.21
N GLY A 148 13.06 -10.50 -0.65
CA GLY A 148 13.07 -9.03 -0.70
C GLY A 148 12.29 -8.32 0.41
N GLU A 149 11.65 -9.07 1.32
CA GLU A 149 10.86 -8.52 2.42
C GLU A 149 11.66 -8.54 3.74
N THR A 150 11.37 -7.61 4.65
CA THR A 150 11.99 -7.58 5.98
C THR A 150 11.72 -8.88 6.77
N PRO A 151 12.61 -9.31 7.69
CA PRO A 151 12.46 -10.59 8.40
C PRO A 151 11.11 -10.77 9.12
N THR A 152 10.59 -9.68 9.71
CA THR A 152 9.29 -9.66 10.39
C THR A 152 8.12 -9.81 9.41
N THR A 153 8.17 -9.12 8.27
CA THR A 153 7.15 -9.22 7.21
C THR A 153 7.18 -10.59 6.56
N ARG A 154 8.36 -11.11 6.24
CA ARG A 154 8.56 -12.45 5.69
C ARG A 154 7.98 -13.53 6.61
N THR A 155 8.22 -13.43 7.92
CA THR A 155 7.63 -14.35 8.91
C THR A 155 6.10 -14.33 8.85
N ARG A 156 5.50 -13.14 8.77
CA ARG A 156 4.04 -12.97 8.65
C ARG A 156 3.51 -13.55 7.33
N LEU A 157 4.17 -13.30 6.21
CA LEU A 157 3.78 -13.82 4.89
C LEU A 157 3.85 -15.34 4.83
N ILE A 158 4.93 -15.94 5.33
CA ILE A 158 5.07 -17.40 5.43
C ILE A 158 4.00 -17.98 6.37
N GLY A 159 3.73 -17.32 7.49
CA GLY A 159 2.63 -17.70 8.39
C GLY A 159 1.27 -17.69 7.70
N SER A 160 0.96 -16.63 6.95
CA SER A 160 -0.27 -16.51 6.16
C SER A 160 -0.37 -17.60 5.08
N LEU A 161 0.73 -17.87 4.38
CA LEU A 161 0.83 -18.93 3.38
C LEU A 161 0.52 -20.30 3.99
N LYS A 162 1.17 -20.64 5.12
CA LYS A 162 1.01 -21.93 5.80
C LYS A 162 -0.38 -22.13 6.39
N ASN A 163 -0.96 -21.09 6.97
CA ASN A 163 -2.20 -21.21 7.73
C ASN A 163 -3.47 -21.10 6.87
N TYR A 164 -3.41 -20.40 5.73
CA TYR A 164 -4.60 -20.10 4.93
C TYR A 164 -4.54 -20.61 3.50
N ILE A 165 -3.38 -20.54 2.83
CA ILE A 165 -3.28 -20.83 1.39
C ILE A 165 -2.92 -22.31 1.16
N LEU A 166 -1.84 -22.80 1.77
CA LEU A 166 -1.40 -24.19 1.63
C LEU A 166 -2.42 -25.25 2.03
N PRO A 167 -3.33 -25.04 2.99
CA PRO A 167 -4.38 -25.99 3.28
C PRO A 167 -5.34 -26.21 2.10
N GLU A 168 -5.52 -25.22 1.22
CA GLU A 168 -6.47 -25.30 0.11
C GLU A 168 -5.83 -25.81 -1.19
N ILE A 169 -4.61 -25.36 -1.49
CA ILE A 169 -3.94 -25.68 -2.77
C ILE A 169 -2.67 -26.51 -2.63
N GLY A 170 -2.22 -26.80 -1.39
CA GLY A 170 -0.91 -27.39 -1.12
C GLY A 170 -0.66 -28.73 -1.84
N GLU A 171 -1.68 -29.59 -1.89
CA GLU A 171 -1.59 -30.92 -2.53
C GLU A 171 -1.85 -30.87 -4.06
N SER A 172 -2.23 -29.71 -4.60
CA SER A 172 -2.43 -29.55 -6.04
C SER A 172 -1.10 -29.43 -6.75
N LYS A 173 -0.94 -30.15 -7.87
CA LYS A 173 0.18 -29.96 -8.80
C LYS A 173 0.04 -28.65 -9.56
N LEU A 174 1.15 -27.96 -9.83
CA LEU A 174 1.16 -26.67 -10.53
C LEU A 174 0.48 -26.73 -11.91
N ASN A 175 0.67 -27.83 -12.65
CA ASN A 175 0.05 -28.05 -13.96
C ASN A 175 -1.47 -28.31 -13.91
N THR A 176 -2.00 -28.66 -12.74
CA THR A 176 -3.43 -28.82 -12.53
C THR A 176 -4.08 -27.61 -11.87
N LEU A 177 -3.28 -26.63 -11.46
CA LEU A 177 -3.73 -25.43 -10.76
C LEU A 177 -4.19 -24.36 -11.76
N ASP A 178 -5.23 -24.69 -12.54
CA ASP A 178 -5.84 -23.75 -13.49
C ASP A 178 -6.62 -22.61 -12.80
N ALA A 179 -7.06 -21.64 -13.59
CA ALA A 179 -7.82 -20.49 -13.09
C ALA A 179 -9.09 -20.89 -12.31
N GLY A 180 -9.76 -21.99 -12.69
CA GLY A 180 -10.96 -22.47 -12.01
C GLY A 180 -10.66 -23.03 -10.62
N ARG A 181 -9.61 -23.83 -10.49
CA ARG A 181 -9.16 -24.36 -9.19
C ARG A 181 -8.61 -23.27 -8.29
N GLN A 182 -7.84 -22.33 -8.84
CA GLN A 182 -7.35 -21.17 -8.11
C GLN A 182 -8.51 -20.32 -7.57
N LYS A 183 -9.52 -20.04 -8.41
CA LYS A 183 -10.73 -19.33 -8.00
C LYS A 183 -11.45 -20.05 -6.86
N LYS A 184 -11.72 -21.35 -7.00
CA LYS A 184 -12.40 -22.15 -5.97
C LYS A 184 -11.63 -22.16 -4.65
N ALA A 185 -10.31 -22.30 -4.70
CA ALA A 185 -9.47 -22.25 -3.52
C ALA A 185 -9.54 -20.88 -2.83
N LEU A 186 -9.42 -19.79 -3.59
CA LEU A 186 -9.51 -18.43 -3.05
C LEU A 186 -10.89 -18.14 -2.45
N GLU A 187 -11.97 -18.65 -3.04
CA GLU A 187 -13.32 -18.57 -2.45
C GLU A 187 -13.39 -19.31 -1.11
N THR A 188 -12.80 -20.50 -1.00
CA THR A 188 -12.74 -21.24 0.27
C THR A 188 -11.88 -20.52 1.31
N VAL A 189 -10.72 -19.99 0.92
CA VAL A 189 -9.92 -19.12 1.78
C VAL A 189 -10.77 -17.94 2.26
N ASN A 190 -11.42 -17.22 1.35
CA ASN A 190 -12.22 -16.04 1.71
C ASN A 190 -13.38 -16.38 2.66
N LYS A 191 -14.04 -17.54 2.48
CA LYS A 191 -15.06 -18.03 3.42
C LYS A 191 -14.52 -18.29 4.82
N LYS A 192 -13.27 -18.77 4.93
CA LYS A 192 -12.58 -19.02 6.22
C LYS A 192 -12.05 -17.73 6.86
N LEU A 193 -11.99 -16.62 6.13
CA LEU A 193 -11.54 -15.33 6.65
C LEU A 193 -12.65 -14.59 7.41
N SER A 194 -12.81 -14.91 8.69
CA SER A 194 -13.52 -14.08 9.69
C SER A 194 -12.66 -12.92 10.24
N VAL A 195 -11.44 -12.74 9.69
CA VAL A 195 -10.36 -11.92 10.25
C VAL A 195 -10.33 -10.48 9.71
N GLY A 196 -9.78 -9.56 10.51
CA GLY A 196 -9.70 -8.13 10.23
C GLY A 196 -8.93 -7.77 8.95
N LYS A 197 -9.14 -6.53 8.46
CA LYS A 197 -8.63 -5.99 7.17
C LYS A 197 -7.13 -6.20 6.96
N THR A 198 -6.32 -6.05 8.02
CA THR A 198 -4.86 -6.19 7.96
C THR A 198 -4.41 -7.61 7.63
N THR A 199 -5.04 -8.64 8.21
CA THR A 199 -4.71 -10.06 7.95
C THR A 199 -5.04 -10.44 6.52
N ARG A 200 -6.15 -9.93 5.97
CA ARG A 200 -6.54 -10.14 4.58
C ARG A 200 -5.52 -9.59 3.60
N ASN A 201 -5.01 -8.38 3.81
CA ASN A 201 -3.97 -7.79 2.97
C ASN A 201 -2.67 -8.61 2.99
N THR A 202 -2.26 -9.12 4.16
CA THR A 202 -1.10 -10.00 4.28
C THR A 202 -1.29 -11.31 3.51
N ILE A 203 -2.50 -11.90 3.56
CA ILE A 203 -2.82 -13.12 2.80
C ILE A 203 -2.84 -12.85 1.30
N MET A 204 -3.38 -11.71 0.85
CA MET A 204 -3.33 -11.30 -0.55
C MET A 204 -1.88 -11.15 -1.04
N ARG A 205 -1.03 -10.49 -0.25
CA ARG A 205 0.41 -10.34 -0.55
C ARG A 205 1.12 -11.68 -0.59
N ALA A 206 0.84 -12.57 0.37
CA ALA A 206 1.41 -13.92 0.39
C ALA A 206 0.98 -14.72 -0.85
N TYR A 207 -0.30 -14.66 -1.22
CA TYR A 207 -0.78 -15.35 -2.42
C TYR A 207 -0.14 -14.79 -3.71
N ARG A 208 -0.09 -13.45 -3.87
CA ARG A 208 0.58 -12.83 -5.03
C ARG A 208 2.05 -13.23 -5.11
N GLY A 209 2.79 -13.13 -4.01
CA GLY A 209 4.20 -13.50 -4.00
C GLY A 209 4.45 -14.99 -4.27
N LEU A 210 3.53 -15.87 -3.88
CA LEU A 210 3.57 -17.28 -4.27
C LEU A 210 3.42 -17.47 -5.79
N ILE A 211 2.45 -16.80 -6.41
CA ILE A 211 2.24 -16.90 -7.86
C ILE A 211 3.45 -16.33 -8.63
N LEU A 212 3.96 -15.17 -8.22
CA LEU A 212 5.17 -14.59 -8.81
C LEU A 212 6.39 -15.51 -8.63
N ALA A 213 6.49 -16.22 -7.49
CA ALA A 213 7.55 -17.20 -7.29
C ALA A 213 7.45 -18.36 -8.28
N PHE A 214 6.24 -18.86 -8.59
CA PHE A 214 6.05 -19.87 -9.64
C PHE A 214 6.55 -19.35 -11.00
N GLU A 215 6.18 -18.14 -11.37
CA GLU A 215 6.57 -17.52 -12.65
C GLU A 215 8.09 -17.33 -12.73
N SER A 216 8.71 -16.79 -11.68
CA SER A 216 10.16 -16.61 -11.60
C SER A 216 10.95 -17.92 -11.66
N SER A 217 10.30 -19.04 -11.29
CA SER A 217 10.89 -20.38 -11.37
C SER A 217 10.71 -21.06 -12.74
N GLY A 218 10.09 -20.37 -13.70
CA GLY A 218 9.87 -20.83 -15.07
C GLY A 218 8.50 -21.44 -15.34
N TRP A 219 7.58 -21.46 -14.36
CA TRP A 219 6.22 -21.98 -14.54
C TRP A 219 5.19 -20.84 -14.68
N THR A 220 4.69 -20.60 -15.90
CA THR A 220 3.77 -19.49 -16.20
C THR A 220 2.28 -19.87 -16.19
N GLY A 221 1.95 -21.15 -16.00
CA GLY A 221 0.58 -21.68 -16.05
C GLY A 221 -0.36 -21.17 -14.94
N CYS A 222 0.16 -20.40 -13.97
CA CYS A 222 -0.61 -19.90 -12.83
C CYS A 222 -0.86 -18.38 -12.86
N SER A 223 -0.51 -17.68 -13.94
CA SER A 223 -0.59 -16.21 -14.06
C SER A 223 -1.98 -15.61 -13.80
N ALA A 224 -3.04 -16.35 -14.12
CA ALA A 224 -4.42 -15.95 -13.81
C ALA A 224 -4.62 -15.64 -12.31
N GLY A 225 -3.86 -16.28 -11.42
CA GLY A 225 -3.89 -16.08 -9.97
C GLY A 225 -3.60 -14.65 -9.53
N LEU A 226 -2.76 -13.92 -10.28
CA LEU A 226 -2.45 -12.52 -9.98
C LEU A 226 -3.70 -11.64 -10.04
N ARG A 227 -4.63 -11.94 -10.96
CA ARG A 227 -5.92 -11.24 -11.08
C ARG A 227 -6.96 -11.81 -10.12
N LEU A 228 -6.95 -13.12 -9.91
CA LEU A 228 -7.92 -13.80 -9.05
C LEU A 228 -7.75 -13.48 -7.56
N VAL A 229 -6.56 -13.05 -7.13
CA VAL A 229 -6.32 -12.64 -5.73
C VAL A 229 -7.28 -11.54 -5.25
N ASP A 230 -7.82 -10.75 -6.17
CA ASP A 230 -8.83 -9.74 -5.88
C ASP A 230 -10.16 -10.35 -5.37
N LEU A 231 -10.39 -11.65 -5.56
CA LEU A 231 -11.51 -12.39 -4.97
C LEU A 231 -11.40 -12.52 -3.44
N LEU A 232 -10.19 -12.34 -2.87
CA LEU A 232 -10.00 -12.28 -1.42
C LEU A 232 -10.46 -10.95 -0.82
N LYS A 233 -10.94 -10.00 -1.63
CA LYS A 233 -11.60 -8.78 -1.14
C LYS A 233 -12.76 -9.19 -0.21
N GLY A 234 -12.88 -8.44 0.89
CA GLY A 234 -13.92 -8.67 1.89
C GLY A 234 -15.32 -8.59 1.27
N PRO A 235 -16.36 -9.00 2.01
CA PRO A 235 -17.74 -8.98 1.52
C PRO A 235 -18.08 -7.57 1.05
N THR A 236 -18.07 -7.34 -0.27
CA THR A 236 -18.32 -6.06 -0.92
C THR A 236 -17.45 -4.92 -0.38
N ASP A 237 -16.62 -4.28 -1.22
CA ASP A 237 -16.61 -2.82 -1.10
C ASP A 237 -18.09 -2.43 -1.10
N PRO A 238 -18.66 -1.89 0.00
CA PRO A 238 -20.08 -1.58 0.07
C PRO A 238 -20.38 -0.83 -1.22
N ASN A 239 -21.32 -1.29 -2.05
CA ASN A 239 -21.51 -0.80 -3.41
C ASN A 239 -21.43 0.74 -3.41
N ASN A 240 -20.21 1.25 -3.62
CA ASN A 240 -19.89 2.62 -3.27
C ASN A 240 -20.41 3.49 -4.40
N ALA A 241 -20.84 2.91 -5.51
CA ALA A 241 -21.56 3.60 -6.56
C ALA A 241 -22.79 4.33 -6.00
N ILE A 242 -23.60 3.67 -5.16
CA ILE A 242 -24.79 4.31 -4.55
C ILE A 242 -24.36 5.38 -3.52
N ILE A 243 -23.37 5.06 -2.68
CA ILE A 243 -22.87 6.03 -1.69
C ILE A 243 -22.25 7.25 -2.38
N ARG A 244 -21.47 7.03 -3.45
CA ARG A 244 -20.84 8.08 -4.26
C ARG A 244 -21.86 8.85 -5.09
N SER A 245 -22.93 8.21 -5.57
CA SER A 245 -24.01 8.88 -6.30
C SER A 245 -24.88 9.75 -5.40
N CYS A 246 -25.03 9.37 -4.12
CA CYS A 246 -25.77 10.15 -3.13
C CYS A 246 -24.92 11.24 -2.47
N ARG A 247 -23.60 11.17 -2.57
CA ARG A 247 -22.70 12.16 -1.97
C ARG A 247 -22.63 13.41 -2.85
N VAL A 248 -22.74 14.59 -2.24
CA VAL A 248 -22.59 15.86 -2.96
C VAL A 248 -21.18 15.93 -3.55
N ALA A 249 -21.05 16.32 -4.82
CA ALA A 249 -19.77 16.28 -5.53
C ALA A 249 -18.75 17.29 -4.97
N HIS A 250 -19.19 18.48 -4.55
CA HIS A 250 -18.42 19.60 -4.00
C HIS A 250 -19.38 20.58 -3.32
N LEU A 251 -18.91 21.61 -2.61
CA LEU A 251 -19.82 22.60 -2.03
C LEU A 251 -20.49 23.40 -3.15
N ASP A 252 -21.79 23.68 -3.02
CA ASP A 252 -22.41 24.69 -3.87
C ASP A 252 -21.99 26.11 -3.42
N ASP A 253 -22.32 27.11 -4.22
CA ASP A 253 -21.91 28.50 -3.97
C ASP A 253 -22.50 29.07 -2.68
N THR A 254 -23.71 28.65 -2.31
CA THR A 254 -24.38 29.11 -1.08
C THR A 254 -23.68 28.52 0.13
N GLN A 255 -23.43 27.21 0.11
CA GLN A 255 -22.72 26.48 1.16
C GLN A 255 -21.29 27.00 1.33
N ARG A 256 -20.57 27.22 0.22
CA ARG A 256 -19.20 27.75 0.24
C ARG A 256 -19.18 29.15 0.83
N THR A 257 -20.10 30.03 0.41
CA THR A 257 -20.21 31.40 0.94
C THR A 257 -20.51 31.38 2.44
N ALA A 258 -21.49 30.60 2.87
CA ALA A 258 -21.85 30.49 4.28
C ALA A 258 -20.68 30.00 5.15
N LEU A 259 -19.95 28.97 4.69
CA LEU A 259 -18.79 28.43 5.39
C LEU A 259 -17.67 29.47 5.54
N PHE A 260 -17.29 30.14 4.45
CA PHE A 260 -16.20 31.11 4.52
C PHE A 260 -16.59 32.43 5.18
N GLN A 261 -17.87 32.80 5.16
CA GLN A 261 -18.39 33.90 5.96
C GLN A 261 -18.29 33.59 7.46
N LEU A 262 -18.66 32.37 7.88
CA LEU A 262 -18.47 31.91 9.26
C LEU A 262 -16.98 31.93 9.66
N LEU A 263 -16.10 31.40 8.81
CA LEU A 263 -14.66 31.34 9.07
C LEU A 263 -13.95 32.70 9.03
N SER A 264 -14.59 33.73 8.48
CA SER A 264 -14.00 35.07 8.38
C SER A 264 -13.88 35.78 9.73
N ASP A 265 -14.64 35.32 10.74
CA ASP A 265 -14.54 35.80 12.11
C ASP A 265 -13.13 35.54 12.69
N SER A 266 -12.58 36.56 13.35
CA SER A 266 -11.33 36.48 14.11
C SER A 266 -11.27 35.32 15.11
N ALA A 267 -12.41 34.93 15.70
CA ALA A 267 -12.51 33.80 16.62
C ALA A 267 -12.21 32.45 15.93
N HIS A 268 -12.43 32.38 14.61
CA HIS A 268 -12.21 31.20 13.78
C HIS A 268 -10.92 31.27 12.97
N LEU A 269 -9.99 32.20 13.27
CA LEU A 269 -8.76 32.37 12.47
C LEU A 269 -7.88 31.10 12.42
N TYR A 270 -7.78 30.36 13.52
CA TYR A 270 -7.08 29.07 13.51
C TYR A 270 -7.80 28.04 12.62
N ASP A 271 -9.14 28.01 12.67
CA ASP A 271 -9.94 27.12 11.86
C ASP A 271 -9.83 27.44 10.37
N LEU A 272 -9.88 28.74 10.02
CA LEU A 272 -9.61 29.23 8.69
C LEU A 272 -8.20 28.85 8.21
N PHE A 273 -7.20 28.91 9.10
CA PHE A 273 -5.82 28.58 8.76
C PHE A 273 -5.63 27.11 8.35
N TRP A 274 -6.04 26.15 9.17
CA TRP A 274 -5.83 24.74 8.81
C TRP A 274 -6.73 24.32 7.63
N ILE A 275 -7.91 24.94 7.46
CA ILE A 275 -8.75 24.77 6.26
C ILE A 275 -8.05 25.36 5.04
N ALA A 276 -7.34 26.48 5.15
CA ALA A 276 -6.55 27.05 4.05
C ALA A 276 -5.41 26.11 3.59
N LEU A 277 -4.77 25.41 4.55
CA LEU A 277 -3.79 24.37 4.24
C LEU A 277 -4.44 23.18 3.52
N LEU A 278 -5.64 22.77 3.94
CA LEU A 278 -6.42 21.73 3.24
C LEU A 278 -6.74 22.14 1.80
N TYR A 279 -7.15 23.41 1.59
CA TYR A 279 -7.40 23.97 0.26
C TYR A 279 -6.12 24.19 -0.56
N SER A 280 -4.94 24.07 0.06
CA SER A 280 -3.64 24.03 -0.62
C SER A 280 -3.18 22.61 -0.96
N GLY A 281 -3.99 21.59 -0.61
CA GLY A 281 -3.73 20.18 -0.89
C GLY A 281 -3.07 19.41 0.25
N MET A 282 -2.96 19.99 1.46
CA MET A 282 -2.40 19.27 2.61
C MET A 282 -3.45 18.32 3.19
N ASP A 283 -3.12 17.04 3.25
CA ASP A 283 -3.94 16.07 3.98
C ASP A 283 -3.85 16.34 5.49
N PRO A 284 -4.87 16.04 6.32
CA PRO A 284 -4.80 16.28 7.76
C PRO A 284 -3.60 15.62 8.45
N ALA A 285 -3.12 14.49 7.93
CA ALA A 285 -1.91 13.85 8.44
C ALA A 285 -0.63 14.60 8.05
N ASP A 286 -0.62 15.30 6.91
CA ASP A 286 0.44 16.23 6.52
C ASP A 286 0.42 17.44 7.47
N ILE A 287 -0.73 18.10 7.65
CA ILE A 287 -0.88 19.28 8.51
C ILE A 287 -0.37 18.99 9.93
N ALA A 288 -0.75 17.85 10.50
CA ALA A 288 -0.31 17.46 11.84
C ALA A 288 1.14 16.98 11.91
N GLY A 289 1.77 16.66 10.78
CA GLY A 289 3.16 16.25 10.69
C GLY A 289 4.15 17.41 10.54
N GLN A 290 3.69 18.55 10.02
CA GLN A 290 4.51 19.72 9.69
C GLN A 290 4.46 20.79 10.79
N THR A 291 5.45 21.67 10.79
CA THR A 291 5.62 22.83 11.66
C THR A 291 5.60 24.14 10.88
N TYR A 292 5.43 25.28 11.56
CA TYR A 292 5.56 26.58 10.89
C TYR A 292 6.97 26.80 10.33
N GLY A 293 8.00 26.20 10.95
CA GLY A 293 9.38 26.24 10.47
C GLY A 293 9.63 25.47 9.18
N ASP A 294 8.71 24.60 8.77
CA ASP A 294 8.78 23.89 7.49
C ASP A 294 8.20 24.72 6.32
N ILE A 295 7.66 25.91 6.59
CA ILE A 295 7.14 26.81 5.57
C ILE A 295 8.28 27.68 5.03
N GLU A 296 8.55 27.53 3.74
CA GLU A 296 9.51 28.32 2.99
C GLU A 296 8.82 29.43 2.20
N GLU A 297 9.48 30.58 2.07
CA GLU A 297 9.01 31.71 1.27
C GLU A 297 9.85 31.87 0.01
N LEU A 298 9.18 31.89 -1.14
CA LEU A 298 9.76 32.24 -2.44
C LEU A 298 9.31 33.65 -2.82
N THR A 299 10.21 34.62 -2.74
CA THR A 299 9.95 36.01 -3.14
C THR A 299 10.13 36.16 -4.65
N MET A 300 9.09 36.63 -5.33
CA MET A 300 9.10 36.91 -6.78
C MET A 300 9.65 38.33 -7.04
N GLN A 301 10.06 38.58 -8.29
CA GLN A 301 10.61 39.89 -8.70
C GLN A 301 9.63 41.05 -8.52
N ASP A 302 8.32 40.79 -8.59
CA ASP A 302 7.26 41.78 -8.38
C ASP A 302 6.94 42.02 -6.89
N GLY A 303 7.70 41.41 -5.98
CA GLY A 303 7.50 41.48 -4.53
C GLY A 303 6.38 40.56 -4.00
N SER A 304 5.74 39.76 -4.85
CA SER A 304 4.77 38.76 -4.39
C SER A 304 5.47 37.53 -3.77
N CYS A 305 4.83 36.91 -2.78
CA CYS A 305 5.39 35.78 -2.05
C CYS A 305 4.61 34.49 -2.34
N CYS A 306 5.33 33.43 -2.69
CA CYS A 306 4.82 32.07 -2.79
C CYS A 306 5.34 31.25 -1.61
N TYR A 307 4.42 30.76 -0.77
CA TYR A 307 4.78 29.92 0.37
C TYR A 307 4.71 28.45 -0.01
N THR A 308 5.72 27.67 0.36
CA THR A 308 5.81 26.25 0.05
C THR A 308 6.17 25.42 1.28
N VAL A 309 5.82 24.14 1.27
CA VAL A 309 6.16 23.18 2.33
C VAL A 309 6.63 21.88 1.69
N LEU A 310 7.80 21.38 2.07
CA LEU A 310 8.24 20.05 1.68
C LEU A 310 7.59 19.00 2.60
N ILE A 311 6.67 18.20 2.06
CA ILE A 311 5.99 17.15 2.82
C ILE A 311 6.94 15.97 3.03
N SER A 312 7.74 16.05 4.08
CA SER A 312 8.70 15.02 4.52
C SER A 312 8.26 14.29 5.80
N HIS A 313 7.18 14.76 6.43
CA HIS A 313 6.65 14.27 7.70
C HIS A 313 5.13 14.13 7.62
N ARG A 314 4.62 13.04 8.21
CA ARG A 314 3.18 12.77 8.35
C ARG A 314 2.90 12.16 9.70
N VAL A 315 1.73 12.37 10.27
CA VAL A 315 1.31 11.60 11.45
C VAL A 315 0.58 10.33 11.05
N ARG A 316 0.78 9.27 11.85
CA ARG A 316 -0.03 8.05 11.79
C ARG A 316 -0.54 7.74 13.18
N LYS A 317 -1.77 7.21 13.25
CA LYS A 317 -2.38 6.76 14.51
C LYS A 317 -1.90 5.35 14.84
N LEU A 318 -1.27 5.18 16.00
CA LEU A 318 -0.88 3.91 16.60
C LEU A 318 -1.76 3.69 17.84
N SER A 319 -2.79 2.86 17.69
CA SER A 319 -3.82 2.63 18.71
C SER A 319 -4.46 3.97 19.13
N ASP A 320 -4.07 4.51 20.30
CA ASP A 320 -4.63 5.73 20.88
C ASP A 320 -3.72 6.96 20.79
N ARG A 321 -2.53 6.84 20.20
CA ARG A 321 -1.58 7.96 20.08
C ARG A 321 -1.14 8.20 18.64
N TYR A 322 -0.87 9.45 18.31
CA TYR A 322 -0.22 9.78 17.05
C TYR A 322 1.30 9.64 17.18
N SER A 323 1.91 9.19 16.09
CA SER A 323 3.37 9.14 15.91
C SER A 323 3.72 9.78 14.57
N THR A 324 4.90 10.38 14.46
CA THR A 324 5.41 10.94 13.21
C THR A 324 6.07 9.85 12.36
N LEU A 325 5.78 9.86 11.07
CA LEU A 325 6.37 9.06 10.02
C LEU A 325 7.14 10.00 9.10
N GLN A 326 8.45 9.77 8.98
CA GLN A 326 9.36 10.60 8.17
C GLN A 326 9.59 9.96 6.80
N ALA A 327 9.97 10.75 5.80
CA ALA A 327 10.30 10.28 4.45
C ALA A 327 11.47 9.28 4.40
N THR A 328 12.36 9.30 5.40
CA THR A 328 13.44 8.32 5.58
C THR A 328 12.94 6.94 6.03
N ASN A 329 11.67 6.81 6.41
CA ASN A 329 11.07 5.54 6.80
C ASN A 329 10.58 4.77 5.57
N GLU A 330 10.93 3.50 5.45
CA GLU A 330 10.49 2.62 4.34
C GLU A 330 8.96 2.49 4.22
N ASN A 331 8.21 2.77 5.29
CA ASN A 331 6.74 2.76 5.26
C ASN A 331 6.13 4.11 4.86
N PHE A 332 6.95 5.12 4.60
CA PHE A 332 6.46 6.41 4.12
C PHE A 332 5.93 6.24 2.68
N PRO A 333 4.68 6.64 2.42
CA PRO A 333 4.14 6.56 1.07
C PRO A 333 4.87 7.55 0.16
N ILE A 334 5.72 7.06 -0.76
CA ILE A 334 6.59 7.90 -1.58
C ILE A 334 5.83 8.98 -2.38
N TYR A 335 4.64 8.65 -2.89
CA TYR A 335 3.75 9.59 -3.58
C TYR A 335 3.24 10.75 -2.71
N LYS A 336 3.44 10.71 -1.39
CA LYS A 336 3.17 11.84 -0.49
C LYS A 336 4.35 12.78 -0.33
N PHE A 337 5.57 12.35 -0.69
CA PHE A 337 6.78 13.17 -0.65
C PHE A 337 6.70 14.17 -1.81
N ARG A 338 6.39 15.42 -1.48
CA ARG A 338 6.10 16.45 -2.48
C ARG A 338 6.31 17.84 -1.93
N ARG A 339 6.60 18.79 -2.81
CA ARG A 339 6.54 20.21 -2.48
C ARG A 339 5.11 20.70 -2.66
N LEU A 340 4.51 21.06 -1.54
CA LEU A 340 3.19 21.68 -1.50
C LEU A 340 3.33 23.19 -1.66
N VAL A 341 2.36 23.80 -2.34
CA VAL A 341 2.30 25.24 -2.60
C VAL A 341 1.05 25.76 -1.95
N LEU A 342 1.18 26.72 -1.03
CA LEU A 342 0.04 27.39 -0.43
C LEU A 342 -0.68 28.21 -1.50
N THR A 343 -2.01 28.15 -1.53
CA THR A 343 -2.79 29.08 -2.36
C THR A 343 -2.50 30.51 -1.90
N PRO A 344 -2.61 31.53 -2.78
CA PRO A 344 -2.27 32.90 -2.39
C PRO A 344 -3.08 33.42 -1.20
N TRP A 345 -4.36 33.06 -1.10
CA TRP A 345 -5.19 33.43 0.04
C TRP A 345 -4.81 32.63 1.31
N ALA A 346 -4.33 31.38 1.19
CA ALA A 346 -3.79 30.65 2.34
C ALA A 346 -2.52 31.32 2.88
N GLY A 347 -1.68 31.91 2.00
CA GLY A 347 -0.56 32.76 2.41
C GLY A 347 -1.01 33.99 3.21
N GLN A 348 -2.09 34.65 2.80
CA GLN A 348 -2.65 35.78 3.58
C GLN A 348 -3.18 35.33 4.94
N VAL A 349 -3.84 34.17 5.02
CA VAL A 349 -4.32 33.60 6.29
C VAL A 349 -3.16 33.21 7.19
N LEU A 350 -2.09 32.63 6.64
CA LEU A 350 -0.84 32.32 7.36
C LEU A 350 -0.27 33.58 8.02
N LEU A 351 -0.14 34.68 7.28
CA LEU A 351 0.38 35.94 7.83
C LEU A 351 -0.49 36.48 8.99
N ARG A 352 -1.81 36.50 8.81
CA ARG A 352 -2.75 36.87 9.89
C ARG A 352 -2.60 35.97 11.11
N ARG A 353 -2.42 34.66 10.92
CA ARG A 353 -2.21 33.71 12.00
C ARG A 353 -0.88 33.93 12.73
N LEU A 354 0.20 34.21 12.00
CA LEU A 354 1.50 34.54 12.58
C LEU A 354 1.44 35.83 13.41
N GLU A 355 0.75 36.86 12.91
CA GLU A 355 0.50 38.09 13.66
C GLU A 355 -0.30 37.83 14.94
N GLN A 356 -1.35 37.02 14.87
CA GLN A 356 -2.12 36.62 16.05
C GLN A 356 -1.24 35.90 17.09
N LEU A 357 -0.41 34.95 16.66
CA LEU A 357 0.48 34.21 17.56
C LEU A 357 1.51 35.12 18.24
N ARG A 358 2.09 36.08 17.48
CA ARG A 358 2.98 37.09 18.05
C ARG A 358 2.26 38.02 19.02
N GLY A 359 1.02 38.41 18.70
CA GLY A 359 0.16 39.20 19.58
C GLY A 359 -0.22 38.49 20.88
N LEU A 360 -0.23 37.16 20.89
CA LEU A 360 -0.39 36.32 22.09
C LEU A 360 0.90 36.19 22.92
N GLY A 361 2.01 36.79 22.49
CA GLY A 361 3.29 36.79 23.21
C GLY A 361 4.21 35.61 22.91
N PHE A 362 3.92 34.80 21.88
CA PHE A 362 4.82 33.71 21.48
C PHE A 362 6.03 34.24 20.71
N SER A 363 7.22 33.75 21.08
CA SER A 363 8.47 34.05 20.38
C SER A 363 8.53 33.39 19.00
N THR A 364 9.37 33.91 18.11
CA THR A 364 9.57 33.33 16.77
C THR A 364 10.02 31.87 16.84
N ASP A 365 10.90 31.51 17.77
CA ASP A 365 11.38 30.13 17.92
C ASP A 365 10.26 29.18 18.38
N GLN A 366 9.45 29.62 19.34
CA GLN A 366 8.26 28.86 19.75
C GLN A 366 7.31 28.65 18.58
N ILE A 367 7.02 29.70 17.81
CA ILE A 367 6.15 29.61 16.63
C ILE A 367 6.74 28.65 15.60
N ARG A 368 8.05 28.75 15.34
CA ARG A 368 8.75 27.89 14.37
C ARG A 368 8.61 26.41 14.70
N GLU A 369 8.70 26.03 15.97
CA GLU A 369 8.55 24.64 16.43
C GLU A 369 7.09 24.17 16.55
N MET A 370 6.12 25.09 16.53
CA MET A 370 4.70 24.73 16.59
C MET A 370 4.31 23.91 15.37
N ARG A 371 3.53 22.85 15.60
CA ARG A 371 2.84 22.12 14.52
C ARG A 371 1.78 22.99 13.88
N LEU A 372 1.53 22.78 12.59
CA LEU A 372 0.47 23.51 11.88
C LEU A 372 -0.93 23.16 12.39
N SER A 373 -1.11 21.97 12.99
CA SER A 373 -2.35 21.55 13.65
C SER A 373 -2.48 21.96 15.12
N ALA A 374 -1.55 22.75 15.66
CA ALA A 374 -1.60 23.19 17.05
C ALA A 374 -2.16 24.62 17.18
N GLU A 375 -3.00 24.84 18.18
CA GLU A 375 -3.51 26.18 18.51
C GLU A 375 -2.47 27.02 19.28
N LYS A 376 -1.60 26.35 20.05
CA LYS A 376 -0.55 26.97 20.88
C LYS A 376 0.68 26.03 20.99
N PRO A 377 1.85 26.56 21.39
CA PRO A 377 3.03 25.73 21.63
C PRO A 377 2.80 24.65 22.70
N GLY A 378 3.47 23.50 22.54
CA GLY A 378 3.48 22.43 23.54
C GLY A 378 2.22 21.55 23.61
N ASP A 379 1.23 21.80 22.75
CA ASP A 379 0.03 20.95 22.68
C ASP A 379 0.35 19.52 22.23
N ALA A 380 -0.47 18.57 22.69
CA ALA A 380 -0.47 17.21 22.17
C ALA A 380 -0.75 17.21 20.66
N ILE A 381 -0.32 16.16 19.95
CA ILE A 381 -0.56 16.04 18.51
C ILE A 381 -2.08 16.02 18.25
N VAL A 382 -2.58 17.11 17.67
CA VAL A 382 -3.92 17.19 17.09
C VAL A 382 -3.83 16.56 15.71
N GLY A 383 -4.38 15.35 15.56
CA GLY A 383 -4.32 14.59 14.33
C GLY A 383 -5.60 14.65 13.50
N PRO A 384 -5.70 13.80 12.46
CA PRO A 384 -6.84 13.77 11.55
C PRO A 384 -8.21 13.65 12.23
N ASP A 385 -8.34 12.78 13.25
CA ASP A 385 -9.62 12.55 13.92
C ASP A 385 -10.10 13.78 14.71
N GLU A 386 -9.17 14.50 15.33
CA GLU A 386 -9.43 15.71 16.11
C GLU A 386 -9.81 16.87 15.19
N LEU A 387 -9.10 17.06 14.08
CA LEU A 387 -9.46 18.04 13.04
C LEU A 387 -10.84 17.73 12.44
N ALA A 388 -11.15 16.46 12.18
CA ALA A 388 -12.46 16.06 11.66
C ALA A 388 -13.59 16.34 12.67
N LYS A 389 -13.35 16.08 13.97
CA LYS A 389 -14.30 16.42 15.04
C LYS A 389 -14.51 17.94 15.14
N ARG A 390 -13.46 18.73 14.97
CA ARG A 390 -13.50 20.19 15.03
C ARG A 390 -14.22 20.81 13.83
N LEU A 391 -14.06 20.24 12.63
CA LEU A 391 -14.71 20.72 11.42
C LEU A 391 -16.24 20.56 11.47
N ARG A 392 -16.73 19.49 12.10
CA ARG A 392 -18.14 19.09 12.00
C ARG A 392 -19.13 20.16 12.52
N PRO A 393 -18.94 20.78 13.69
CA PRO A 393 -19.78 21.90 14.13
C PRO A 393 -19.78 23.08 13.15
N LEU A 394 -18.64 23.39 12.52
CA LEU A 394 -18.53 24.49 11.57
C LEU A 394 -19.35 24.23 10.31
N LEU A 395 -19.31 23.00 9.78
CA LEU A 395 -20.15 22.62 8.64
C LEU A 395 -21.65 22.73 8.97
N GLN A 396 -22.06 22.30 10.17
CA GLN A 396 -23.45 22.39 10.62
C GLN A 396 -23.91 23.85 10.79
N GLN A 397 -23.07 24.70 11.38
CA GLN A 397 -23.34 26.14 11.53
C GLN A 397 -23.42 26.85 10.17
N ALA A 398 -22.62 26.42 9.20
CA ALA A 398 -22.67 26.89 7.81
C ALA A 398 -23.88 26.36 7.01
N GLY A 399 -24.78 25.59 7.64
CA GLY A 399 -25.97 25.04 6.98
C GLY A 399 -25.67 23.89 6.01
N ILE A 400 -24.55 23.19 6.18
CA ILE A 400 -24.16 22.03 5.37
C ILE A 400 -24.60 20.75 6.11
N PRO A 401 -25.70 20.09 5.69
CA PRO A 401 -26.28 18.98 6.44
C PRO A 401 -25.56 17.65 6.19
N ASP A 402 -25.70 16.73 7.15
CA ASP A 402 -25.37 15.32 6.94
C ASP A 402 -26.35 14.71 5.91
N ILE A 403 -25.85 13.89 4.98
CA ILE A 403 -26.68 13.25 3.96
C ILE A 403 -27.29 11.97 4.54
N SER A 404 -28.58 11.74 4.32
CA SER A 404 -29.28 10.55 4.84
C SER A 404 -29.93 9.73 3.73
N PRO A 405 -29.15 9.04 2.85
CA PRO A 405 -29.74 8.17 1.84
C PRO A 405 -30.54 7.01 2.45
N THR A 406 -31.66 6.69 1.83
CA THR A 406 -32.42 5.47 2.13
C THR A 406 -31.71 4.25 1.53
N ARG A 407 -31.53 3.20 2.33
CA ARG A 407 -30.93 1.93 1.93
C ARG A 407 -31.83 0.77 2.30
N THR A 408 -31.61 -0.36 1.63
CA THR A 408 -32.31 -1.61 1.93
C THR A 408 -31.31 -2.59 2.57
N ASP A 409 -31.67 -3.17 3.72
CA ASP A 409 -30.86 -4.20 4.36
C ASP A 409 -30.97 -5.55 3.62
N LYS A 410 -30.20 -6.55 4.07
CA LYS A 410 -30.21 -7.90 3.48
C LYS A 410 -31.57 -8.62 3.61
N LYS A 411 -32.49 -8.10 4.42
CA LYS A 411 -33.84 -8.64 4.65
C LYS A 411 -34.91 -7.85 3.89
N GLY A 412 -34.52 -6.93 2.99
CA GLY A 412 -35.47 -6.12 2.23
C GLY A 412 -36.04 -4.92 2.99
N ARG A 413 -35.53 -4.58 4.18
CA ARG A 413 -36.05 -3.48 5.00
C ARG A 413 -35.36 -2.17 4.67
N ALA A 414 -36.15 -1.13 4.42
CA ALA A 414 -35.63 0.22 4.23
C ALA A 414 -35.14 0.81 5.57
N TYR A 415 -33.96 1.43 5.56
CA TYR A 415 -33.39 2.19 6.66
C TYR A 415 -32.66 3.43 6.12
N ARG A 416 -32.59 4.51 6.91
CA ARG A 416 -31.79 5.69 6.54
C ARG A 416 -30.36 5.51 7.06
N GLN A 417 -29.38 5.59 6.17
CA GLN A 417 -27.97 5.64 6.57
C GLN A 417 -27.54 7.09 6.64
N VAL A 418 -27.11 7.57 7.82
CA VAL A 418 -26.51 8.90 7.94
C VAL A 418 -25.06 8.85 7.48
N ILE A 419 -24.74 9.59 6.43
CA ILE A 419 -23.38 9.85 5.94
C ILE A 419 -23.00 11.24 6.43
N LYS A 420 -22.02 11.29 7.33
CA LYS A 420 -21.50 12.54 7.85
C LYS A 420 -20.66 13.22 6.78
N GLU A 421 -20.96 14.47 6.47
CA GLU A 421 -20.04 15.27 5.69
C GLU A 421 -18.83 15.65 6.57
N ASP A 422 -17.65 15.55 5.99
CA ASP A 422 -16.38 15.60 6.71
C ASP A 422 -15.30 16.30 5.87
N ILE A 423 -14.04 16.14 6.26
CA ILE A 423 -12.88 16.65 5.53
C ILE A 423 -12.90 16.23 4.05
N ASN A 424 -13.47 15.07 3.70
CA ASN A 424 -13.56 14.61 2.32
C ASN A 424 -14.51 15.48 1.48
N LEU A 425 -15.49 16.17 2.06
CA LEU A 425 -16.28 17.17 1.33
C LEU A 425 -15.42 18.32 0.85
N LEU A 426 -14.64 18.89 1.77
CA LEU A 426 -13.74 20.00 1.46
C LEU A 426 -12.64 19.59 0.49
N LEU A 427 -12.09 18.37 0.62
CA LEU A 427 -11.13 17.81 -0.34
C LEU A 427 -11.70 17.66 -1.75
N ARG A 428 -13.00 17.37 -1.87
CA ARG A 428 -13.67 17.33 -3.18
C ARG A 428 -13.92 18.74 -3.73
N ASP A 429 -14.29 19.69 -2.87
CA ASP A 429 -14.49 21.09 -3.26
C ASP A 429 -13.19 21.73 -3.75
N VAL A 430 -12.08 21.58 -3.02
CA VAL A 430 -10.77 22.10 -3.47
C VAL A 430 -10.32 21.47 -4.78
N ARG A 431 -10.54 20.16 -5.00
CA ARG A 431 -10.23 19.53 -6.30
C ARG A 431 -11.06 20.12 -7.43
N HIS A 432 -12.34 20.37 -7.18
CA HIS A 432 -13.21 21.05 -8.14
C HIS A 432 -12.68 22.45 -8.46
N LEU A 433 -12.37 23.26 -7.43
CA LEU A 433 -11.86 24.63 -7.60
C LEU A 433 -10.48 24.66 -8.28
N ALA A 434 -9.59 23.74 -7.95
CA ALA A 434 -8.27 23.63 -8.58
C ALA A 434 -8.40 23.34 -10.08
N LYS A 435 -9.30 22.43 -10.48
CA LYS A 435 -9.63 22.19 -11.90
C LYS A 435 -10.14 23.44 -12.58
N GLN A 436 -11.08 24.15 -11.94
CA GLN A 436 -11.59 25.42 -12.46
C GLN A 436 -10.47 26.45 -12.62
N CYS A 437 -9.48 26.47 -11.71
CA CYS A 437 -8.32 27.35 -11.79
C CYS A 437 -7.32 26.95 -12.89
N GLY A 438 -7.56 25.86 -13.63
CA GLY A 438 -6.73 25.37 -14.72
C GLY A 438 -5.67 24.36 -14.29
N ALA A 439 -5.85 23.67 -13.16
CA ALA A 439 -5.03 22.52 -12.80
C ALA A 439 -5.33 21.34 -13.74
N ASP A 440 -4.30 20.86 -14.44
CA ASP A 440 -4.32 19.57 -15.14
C ASP A 440 -4.23 18.40 -14.13
N ASP A 441 -4.44 17.18 -14.61
CA ASP A 441 -4.42 16.01 -13.75
C ASP A 441 -3.06 15.84 -13.06
N VAL A 442 -1.95 16.08 -13.76
CA VAL A 442 -0.59 16.02 -13.16
C VAL A 442 -0.47 16.98 -11.97
N MET A 443 -0.95 18.22 -12.12
CA MET A 443 -0.97 19.20 -11.04
C MET A 443 -1.86 18.76 -9.87
N LEU A 444 -3.00 18.13 -10.13
CA LEU A 444 -3.88 17.62 -9.06
C LEU A 444 -3.23 16.48 -8.30
N HIS A 445 -2.69 15.50 -9.02
CA HIS A 445 -2.02 14.36 -8.41
C HIS A 445 -0.86 14.80 -7.50
N THR A 446 -0.11 15.80 -7.94
CA THR A 446 1.03 16.35 -7.20
C THR A 446 0.61 17.29 -6.07
N MET A 447 -0.52 17.99 -6.21
CA MET A 447 -1.09 18.80 -5.13
C MET A 447 -1.57 17.92 -3.97
N PHE A 448 -2.32 16.84 -4.27
CA PHE A 448 -2.94 15.98 -3.25
C PHE A 448 -2.09 14.76 -2.83
N GLY A 449 -0.93 14.56 -3.48
CA GLY A 449 -0.07 13.40 -3.25
C GLY A 449 -0.83 12.11 -3.58
N GLU A 450 -1.25 11.97 -4.84
CA GLU A 450 -1.93 10.79 -5.34
C GLU A 450 -0.96 9.97 -6.20
N GLN A 451 -1.06 8.65 -6.06
CA GLN A 451 -0.25 7.73 -6.82
C GLN A 451 -0.66 7.79 -8.30
N TRP A 452 0.27 8.12 -9.20
CA TRP A 452 0.05 8.17 -10.64
C TRP A 452 0.31 6.79 -11.28
N SER A 453 1.46 6.18 -10.98
CA SER A 453 1.78 4.77 -11.27
C SER A 453 2.47 4.08 -10.08
N ASP A 454 2.61 2.75 -10.13
CA ASP A 454 3.34 1.96 -9.11
C ASP A 454 4.88 2.16 -9.14
N THR A 455 5.42 2.91 -10.10
CA THR A 455 6.88 2.98 -10.38
C THR A 455 7.47 4.40 -10.51
N ASP A 456 6.71 5.47 -10.20
CA ASP A 456 7.06 6.85 -10.60
C ASP A 456 8.02 7.60 -9.65
N GLU A 457 9.20 7.08 -9.30
CA GLU A 457 10.17 7.90 -8.55
C GLU A 457 10.70 9.09 -9.38
N GLU A 458 10.90 8.91 -10.69
CA GLU A 458 11.51 9.92 -11.56
C GLU A 458 10.56 11.08 -11.93
N ALA A 459 9.24 10.84 -11.98
CA ALA A 459 8.29 11.89 -12.34
C ALA A 459 8.19 12.99 -11.27
N TYR A 460 8.40 12.67 -9.98
CA TYR A 460 8.16 13.60 -8.88
C TYR A 460 9.29 14.61 -8.62
N LEU A 461 10.51 14.41 -9.13
CA LEU A 461 11.65 15.32 -8.87
C LEU A 461 11.50 16.68 -9.56
N ASP A 462 11.07 16.70 -10.83
CA ASP A 462 10.80 17.96 -11.58
C ASP A 462 9.69 18.80 -10.92
N LEU A 463 8.82 18.14 -10.14
CA LEU A 463 7.67 18.74 -9.47
C LEU A 463 8.02 19.37 -8.11
N LEU A 464 9.28 19.25 -7.66
CA LEU A 464 9.80 19.91 -6.45
C LEU A 464 10.45 21.28 -6.73
N GLY A 465 10.74 21.61 -8.00
CA GLY A 465 11.45 22.83 -8.37
C GLY A 465 10.65 24.12 -8.15
N ASP A 466 11.37 25.23 -7.92
CA ASP A 466 10.79 26.56 -7.72
C ASP A 466 9.91 27.00 -8.90
N SER A 467 10.36 26.75 -10.13
CA SER A 467 9.62 27.12 -11.34
C SER A 467 8.24 26.46 -11.41
N TYR A 468 8.16 25.19 -11.03
CA TYR A 468 6.89 24.47 -10.99
C TYR A 468 6.00 24.95 -9.82
N ALA A 469 6.61 25.24 -8.67
CA ALA A 469 5.89 25.81 -7.52
C ALA A 469 5.24 27.17 -7.87
N VAL A 470 5.98 28.07 -8.53
CA VAL A 470 5.48 29.37 -9.00
C VAL A 470 4.37 29.19 -10.05
N ALA A 471 4.54 28.30 -11.01
CA ALA A 471 3.51 28.02 -12.02
C ALA A 471 2.20 27.53 -11.38
N ARG A 472 2.30 26.65 -10.37
CA ARG A 472 1.14 26.17 -9.60
C ARG A 472 0.47 27.31 -8.83
N TRP A 473 1.27 28.13 -8.14
CA TRP A 473 0.79 29.29 -7.39
C TRP A 473 0.02 30.28 -8.28
N GLN A 474 0.53 30.56 -9.49
CA GLN A 474 -0.12 31.44 -10.46
C GLN A 474 -1.49 30.92 -10.93
N ARG A 475 -1.64 29.60 -11.11
CA ARG A 475 -2.93 28.97 -11.44
C ARG A 475 -3.91 29.13 -10.27
N LEU A 476 -3.48 28.80 -9.06
CA LEU A 476 -4.32 28.84 -7.85
C LEU A 476 -4.74 30.25 -7.43
N ARG A 477 -4.04 31.29 -7.88
CA ARG A 477 -4.39 32.71 -7.64
C ARG A 477 -5.75 33.13 -8.20
N ARG A 478 -6.31 32.37 -9.14
CA ARG A 478 -7.56 32.73 -9.82
C ARG A 478 -8.81 32.65 -8.95
N TRP A 479 -8.70 32.07 -7.77
CA TRP A 479 -9.80 31.93 -6.83
C TRP A 479 -9.36 32.29 -5.40
N SER A 480 -10.24 32.98 -4.68
CA SER A 480 -10.09 33.31 -3.27
C SER A 480 -11.45 33.27 -2.58
N PRO A 481 -11.55 32.68 -1.38
CA PRO A 481 -12.75 32.76 -0.56
C PRO A 481 -12.81 34.08 0.23
N LEU A 482 -11.69 34.79 0.37
CA LEU A 482 -11.61 36.12 0.95
C LEU A 482 -11.91 37.13 -0.17
N ALA A 483 -12.73 38.15 0.14
CA ALA A 483 -13.13 39.27 -0.75
C ALA A 483 -12.05 39.67 -1.77
N PRO A 484 -12.42 40.13 -2.99
CA PRO A 484 -11.52 40.16 -4.15
C PRO A 484 -10.20 40.85 -3.81
N THR A 485 -9.11 40.08 -3.85
CA THR A 485 -7.76 40.63 -3.79
C THR A 485 -7.65 41.70 -4.87
N PRO A 486 -7.42 42.98 -4.54
CA PRO A 486 -7.02 43.95 -5.54
C PRO A 486 -5.74 43.41 -6.18
N LEU A 487 -5.77 43.15 -7.49
CA LEU A 487 -4.55 43.00 -8.26
C LEU A 487 -3.71 44.26 -8.00
N SER A 488 -2.46 44.09 -7.54
CA SER A 488 -1.58 45.22 -7.29
C SER A 488 -1.52 46.10 -8.54
N THR A 489 -1.70 47.39 -8.31
CA THR A 489 -1.84 48.51 -9.23
C THR A 489 -0.88 48.50 -10.43
N THR A 490 -1.34 48.01 -11.58
CA THR A 490 -0.90 48.48 -12.90
C THR A 490 -2.07 48.43 -13.89
N GLY A 491 -2.83 49.53 -14.00
CA GLY A 491 -3.80 49.74 -15.09
C GLY A 491 -5.25 49.83 -14.62
N LYS A 492 -5.94 50.89 -15.05
CA LYS A 492 -7.36 51.15 -14.82
C LYS A 492 -8.21 49.96 -15.29
N GLY A 493 -8.80 49.23 -14.35
CA GLY A 493 -9.68 48.11 -14.64
C GLY A 493 -9.75 47.06 -13.53
N CYS A 494 -9.91 47.47 -12.26
CA CYS A 494 -10.17 46.50 -11.18
C CYS A 494 -11.65 46.13 -11.18
N LEU A 495 -11.96 44.86 -11.40
CA LEU A 495 -13.32 44.33 -11.24
C LEU A 495 -13.58 43.98 -9.77
N ALA A 496 -14.69 44.50 -9.25
CA ALA A 496 -15.29 44.03 -8.01
C ALA A 496 -15.92 42.65 -8.24
N GLY A 497 -15.64 41.70 -7.36
CA GLY A 497 -16.39 40.46 -7.28
C GLY A 497 -15.66 39.36 -6.53
N TYR A 498 -16.29 38.85 -5.47
CA TYR A 498 -16.15 37.44 -5.13
C TYR A 498 -16.48 36.66 -6.40
N THR A 499 -15.54 35.91 -6.97
CA THR A 499 -15.83 35.14 -8.17
C THR A 499 -16.01 33.69 -7.79
N HIS A 500 -17.27 33.30 -7.68
CA HIS A 500 -17.81 31.94 -7.52
C HIS A 500 -17.29 30.94 -8.59
N VAL A 501 -16.57 31.46 -9.60
CA VAL A 501 -15.80 30.74 -10.62
C VAL A 501 -14.47 31.50 -10.77
N PRO A 502 -13.32 30.86 -11.03
CA PRO A 502 -12.08 31.56 -11.30
C PRO A 502 -12.22 32.58 -12.42
N ALA A 503 -11.51 33.71 -12.31
CA ALA A 503 -11.63 34.82 -13.25
C ALA A 503 -11.49 34.35 -14.71
N ARG A 504 -12.61 34.36 -15.46
CA ARG A 504 -12.66 34.06 -16.89
C ARG A 504 -12.78 35.38 -17.66
N HIS A 505 -11.82 35.65 -18.53
CA HIS A 505 -11.86 36.82 -19.41
C HIS A 505 -12.25 36.39 -20.83
N ILE A 506 -13.28 37.03 -21.38
CA ILE A 506 -13.66 36.87 -22.79
C ILE A 506 -13.15 38.10 -23.53
N LEU A 507 -12.12 37.92 -24.36
CA LEU A 507 -11.63 38.96 -25.27
C LEU A 507 -12.33 38.80 -26.61
N GLN A 508 -13.16 39.77 -26.98
CA GLN A 508 -13.74 39.83 -28.31
C GLN A 508 -12.76 40.53 -29.24
N VAL A 509 -12.24 39.80 -30.23
CA VAL A 509 -11.29 40.32 -31.23
C VAL A 509 -12.04 40.48 -32.54
N ILE A 510 -12.13 41.71 -33.04
CA ILE A 510 -12.71 42.01 -34.36
C ILE A 510 -11.56 42.37 -35.29
N ASN A 511 -11.42 41.62 -36.39
CA ASN A 511 -10.47 41.93 -37.44
C ASN A 511 -11.22 42.52 -38.66
N SER A 512 -11.20 43.85 -38.78
CA SER A 512 -11.82 44.58 -39.89
C SER A 512 -10.92 44.75 -41.11
N THR A 513 -9.68 44.22 -41.08
CA THR A 513 -8.66 44.56 -42.07
C THR A 513 -8.64 43.66 -43.32
N GLY A 514 -9.44 42.61 -43.37
CA GLY A 514 -9.48 41.65 -44.49
C GLY A 514 -8.24 40.77 -44.64
N HIS A 515 -7.22 40.95 -43.79
CA HIS A 515 -5.95 40.23 -43.80
C HIS A 515 -5.68 39.54 -42.45
N PRO A 516 -4.87 38.47 -42.40
CA PRO A 516 -4.47 37.86 -41.13
C PRO A 516 -3.76 38.87 -40.21
N VAL A 517 -4.20 38.97 -38.96
CA VAL A 517 -3.59 39.82 -37.93
C VAL A 517 -3.13 38.94 -36.78
N THR A 518 -1.91 39.16 -36.29
CA THR A 518 -1.37 38.47 -35.12
C THR A 518 -1.86 39.16 -33.85
N LEU A 519 -2.66 38.45 -33.05
CA LEU A 519 -2.99 38.85 -31.68
C LEU A 519 -1.93 38.29 -30.73
N THR A 520 -1.24 39.16 -29.99
CA THR A 520 -0.31 38.74 -28.93
C THR A 520 -0.95 38.99 -27.57
N LEU A 521 -1.23 37.93 -26.83
CA LEU A 521 -1.67 38.01 -25.44
C LEU A 521 -0.48 37.75 -24.52
N ARG A 522 -0.22 38.68 -23.60
CA ARG A 522 0.81 38.53 -22.56
C ARG A 522 0.12 38.59 -21.21
N ALA A 523 0.43 37.62 -20.36
CA ALA A 523 0.00 37.62 -18.97
C ALA A 523 1.12 37.05 -18.09
N PRO A 524 1.20 37.47 -16.81
CA PRO A 524 2.10 36.87 -15.84
C PRO A 524 1.57 35.51 -15.31
N TYR A 525 0.66 34.87 -16.04
CA TYR A 525 0.03 33.60 -15.68
C TYR A 525 -0.30 32.77 -16.93
N ALA A 526 -0.47 31.46 -16.78
CA ALA A 526 -0.74 30.53 -17.88
C ALA A 526 -2.04 30.89 -18.64
N LEU A 527 -1.95 31.30 -19.90
CA LEU A 527 -3.14 31.59 -20.71
C LEU A 527 -3.67 30.30 -21.34
N SER A 528 -4.94 29.97 -21.08
CA SER A 528 -5.68 29.01 -21.90
C SER A 528 -6.61 29.78 -22.81
N ALA A 529 -6.33 29.75 -24.10
CA ALA A 529 -7.10 30.47 -25.11
C ALA A 529 -7.77 29.46 -26.04
N TYR A 530 -9.08 29.62 -26.24
CA TYR A 530 -9.86 28.81 -27.17
C TYR A 530 -10.58 29.74 -28.14
N TRP A 531 -10.55 29.40 -29.43
CA TRP A 531 -11.35 30.09 -30.44
C TRP A 531 -12.79 29.60 -30.34
N ALA A 532 -13.69 30.43 -29.82
CA ALA A 532 -15.12 30.15 -29.91
C ALA A 532 -15.63 30.59 -31.29
N ARG A 533 -16.17 29.67 -32.10
CA ARG A 533 -16.89 30.01 -33.33
C ARG A 533 -18.35 30.31 -32.97
N ASN A 534 -18.78 31.54 -33.25
CA ASN A 534 -20.16 32.09 -33.24
C ASN A 534 -21.21 31.50 -32.25
N GLU A 535 -21.72 32.40 -31.40
CA GLU A 535 -22.93 32.45 -30.53
C GLU A 535 -23.82 31.22 -30.23
N LYS A 536 -23.88 30.16 -31.05
CA LYS A 536 -24.75 28.99 -30.81
C LYS A 536 -24.23 27.97 -29.80
N GLU A 537 -22.92 27.94 -29.51
CA GLU A 537 -22.36 27.02 -28.49
C GLU A 537 -22.35 27.59 -27.06
N ARG A 538 -22.76 28.85 -26.87
CA ARG A 538 -22.77 29.51 -25.54
C ARG A 538 -23.67 28.84 -24.49
N ASN A 539 -24.61 27.99 -24.89
CA ASN A 539 -25.56 27.34 -23.99
C ASN A 539 -25.20 25.89 -23.61
N ALA A 540 -24.01 25.39 -24.00
CA ALA A 540 -23.67 23.97 -23.82
C ALA A 540 -22.33 23.69 -23.12
N SER A 541 -21.70 24.67 -22.46
CA SER A 541 -20.42 24.43 -21.73
C SER A 541 -20.41 24.98 -20.31
#